data_AF-A0A7X5Q8N8-F1
#
_entry.id   AF-A0A7X5Q8N8-F1
#
_cell.length_a   1.000
_cell.length_b   1.000
_cell.length_c   1.000
_cell.angle_alpha   90.00
_cell.angle_beta   90.00
_cell.angle_gamma   90.00
#
_symmetry.space_group_name_H-M   'P 1'
#
loop_
_entity.id
_entity.type
_entity.pdbx_description
1 polymer ?
#
loop_
_entity_poly.entity_id
_entity_poly.type
_entity_poly.pdbx_seq_one_letter_code
_entity_poly.pdbx_strand_id
1 'polypeptide(L)'
;MNVYTLPDLFAGKVSAALCRQWKGRIKGRDWYDFLWYVQRETPLHLAHLEERMRDTGNYSGEIPLSEDQLSELLHQKVESLDLDFVKKDVYPYIKDPRHLDGWTKETFYHAIKFMRFA
;
A
#
# COMPACT_ATOMS: atom_id res chain seq x y z
N MET A 1 -0.73 4.05 25.69
CA MET A 1 -0.91 2.85 24.84
C MET A 1 -1.71 3.31 23.63
N ASN A 2 -1.05 3.59 22.50
CA ASN A 2 -1.78 4.03 21.31
C ASN A 2 -2.52 2.82 20.75
N VAL A 3 -3.85 2.81 20.93
CA VAL A 3 -4.72 1.84 20.28
C VAL A 3 -4.81 2.28 18.81
N TYR A 4 -4.02 1.67 17.94
CA TYR A 4 -4.10 1.96 16.52
C TYR A 4 -5.47 1.54 15.98
N THR A 5 -6.15 2.44 15.29
CA THR A 5 -7.40 2.12 14.60
C THR A 5 -7.10 1.35 13.31
N LEU A 6 -8.10 0.65 12.74
CA LEU A 6 -7.93 -0.01 11.44
C LEU A 6 -7.46 0.95 10.33
N PRO A 7 -8.02 2.17 10.19
CA PRO A 7 -7.51 3.19 9.28
C PRO A 7 -6.04 3.54 9.50
N ASP A 8 -5.60 3.63 10.77
CA ASP A 8 -4.20 3.95 11.09
C ASP A 8 -3.24 2.82 10.76
N LEU A 9 -3.70 1.58 10.90
CA LEU A 9 -2.94 0.39 10.49
C LEU A 9 -2.85 0.32 8.97
N PHE A 10 -3.92 0.65 8.25
CA PHE A 10 -3.90 0.72 6.79
C PHE A 10 -2.90 1.78 6.31
N ALA A 11 -2.88 2.97 6.92
CA ALA A 11 -1.88 4.01 6.65
C ALA A 11 -0.44 3.51 6.84
N GLY A 12 -0.19 2.71 7.88
CA GLY A 12 1.10 2.07 8.09
C GLY A 12 1.51 1.12 6.97
N LYS A 13 0.56 0.38 6.39
CA LYS A 13 0.82 -0.53 5.26
C LYS A 13 1.07 0.22 3.96
N VAL A 14 0.28 1.26 3.67
CA VAL A 14 0.46 2.11 2.48
C VAL A 14 1.83 2.81 2.54
N SER A 15 2.19 3.38 3.68
CA SER A 15 3.52 3.97 3.90
C SER A 15 4.63 2.94 3.65
N ALA A 16 4.51 1.73 4.19
CA ALA A 16 5.48 0.68 3.96
C ALA A 16 5.61 0.30 2.47
N ALA A 17 4.49 0.14 1.76
CA ALA A 17 4.46 -0.21 0.34
C ALA A 17 5.09 0.87 -0.55
N LEU A 18 4.84 2.15 -0.26
CA LEU A 18 5.40 3.27 -1.01
C LEU A 18 6.88 3.50 -0.69
N CYS A 19 7.23 3.52 0.59
CA CYS A 19 8.45 4.15 1.07
C CYS A 19 9.56 3.16 1.45
N ARG A 20 9.26 1.90 1.76
CA ARG A 20 10.32 0.95 2.13
C ARG A 20 11.03 0.42 0.89
N GLN A 21 12.34 0.65 0.84
CA GLN A 21 13.26 -0.08 -0.02
C GLN A 21 14.07 -1.05 0.83
N TRP A 22 13.65 -2.32 0.93
CA TRP A 22 14.40 -3.29 1.72
C TRP A 22 15.61 -3.79 0.91
N LYS A 23 16.78 -3.17 1.06
CA LYS A 23 18.00 -3.54 0.30
C LYS A 23 17.74 -3.68 -1.21
N GLY A 24 16.92 -2.79 -1.77
CA GLY A 24 16.49 -2.84 -3.18
C GLY A 24 15.41 -3.87 -3.52
N ARG A 25 14.83 -4.56 -2.53
CA ARG A 25 13.75 -5.55 -2.72
C ARG A 25 12.40 -4.97 -2.32
N ILE A 26 11.40 -5.23 -3.16
CA ILE A 26 9.99 -4.95 -2.91
C ILE A 26 9.47 -5.97 -1.88
N LYS A 27 8.71 -5.55 -0.87
CA LYS A 27 8.09 -6.47 0.09
C LYS A 27 6.68 -6.81 -0.38
N GLY A 28 6.48 -8.02 -0.91
CA GLY A 28 5.19 -8.42 -1.49
C GLY A 28 4.05 -8.45 -0.47
N ARG A 29 4.34 -8.78 0.79
CA ARG A 29 3.32 -8.78 1.86
C ARG A 29 2.66 -7.43 2.13
N ASP A 30 3.37 -6.31 1.96
CA ASP A 30 2.75 -5.00 2.16
C ASP A 30 1.67 -4.73 1.09
N TRP A 31 1.87 -5.25 -0.14
CA TRP A 31 0.87 -5.22 -1.22
C TRP A 31 -0.29 -6.20 -1.01
N TYR A 32 -0.04 -7.33 -0.34
CA TYR A 32 -1.11 -8.23 0.10
C TYR A 32 -2.04 -7.54 1.08
N ASP A 33 -1.46 -6.93 2.10
CA ASP A 33 -2.22 -6.20 3.11
C ASP A 33 -2.97 -5.01 2.49
N PHE A 34 -2.35 -4.28 1.54
CA PHE A 34 -3.01 -3.23 0.79
C PHE A 34 -4.31 -3.72 0.12
N LEU A 35 -4.25 -4.78 -0.68
CA LEU A 35 -5.44 -5.35 -1.32
C LEU A 35 -6.46 -5.82 -0.29
N TRP A 36 -6.01 -6.43 0.80
CA TRP A 36 -6.88 -6.91 1.88
C TRP A 36 -7.66 -5.77 2.55
N TYR A 37 -7.02 -4.62 2.80
CA TYR A 37 -7.68 -3.44 3.38
C TYR A 37 -8.70 -2.84 2.41
N VAL A 38 -8.35 -2.72 1.13
CA VAL A 38 -9.25 -2.20 0.09
C VAL A 38 -10.47 -3.10 -0.11
N GLN A 39 -10.29 -4.42 -0.17
CA GLN A 39 -11.39 -5.39 -0.29
C GLN A 39 -12.37 -5.35 0.88
N ARG A 40 -11.91 -4.89 2.06
CA ARG A 40 -12.73 -4.72 3.26
C ARG A 40 -13.32 -3.32 3.37
N GLU A 41 -13.18 -2.49 2.34
CA GLU A 41 -13.63 -1.10 2.31
C GLU A 41 -13.12 -0.30 3.52
N THR A 42 -11.95 -0.68 4.06
CA THR A 42 -11.40 0.01 5.24
C THR A 42 -10.92 1.39 4.80
N PRO A 43 -11.42 2.48 5.41
CA PRO A 43 -10.99 3.80 5.02
C PRO A 43 -9.54 4.03 5.46
N LEU A 44 -8.76 4.66 4.58
CA LEU A 44 -7.40 5.08 4.84
C LEU A 44 -7.43 6.43 5.58
N HIS A 45 -6.71 6.50 6.69
CA HIS A 45 -6.49 7.77 7.36
C HIS A 45 -5.33 8.52 6.67
N LEU A 46 -5.68 9.43 5.75
CA LEU A 46 -4.72 10.09 4.86
C LEU A 46 -3.74 11.00 5.60
N ALA A 47 -4.21 11.80 6.56
CA ALA A 47 -3.36 12.67 7.37
C ALA A 47 -2.29 11.86 8.12
N HIS A 48 -2.66 10.71 8.69
CA HIS A 48 -1.71 9.84 9.39
C HIS A 48 -0.74 9.12 8.45
N LEU A 49 -1.14 8.85 7.21
CA LEU A 49 -0.20 8.39 6.19
C LEU A 49 0.83 9.47 5.86
N GLU A 50 0.37 10.71 5.66
CA GLU A 50 1.23 11.85 5.36
C GLU A 50 2.27 12.08 6.47
N GLU A 51 1.85 12.12 7.74
CA GLU A 51 2.74 12.27 8.90
C GLU A 51 3.88 11.26 8.85
N ARG A 52 3.56 9.99 8.60
CA ARG A 52 4.57 8.92 8.49
C ARG A 52 5.50 9.08 7.30
N MET A 53 4.99 9.53 6.16
CA MET A 53 5.80 9.77 4.97
C MET A 53 6.76 10.95 5.20
N ARG A 54 6.33 12.00 5.92
CA ARG A 54 7.19 13.12 6.32
C ARG A 54 8.28 12.69 7.29
N ASP A 55 7.92 11.94 8.34
CA ASP A 55 8.86 11.43 9.35
C ASP A 55 9.99 10.60 8.74
N THR A 56 9.68 9.90 7.65
CA THR A 56 10.64 9.05 6.92
C THR A 56 11.32 9.76 5.76
N GLY A 57 11.06 11.05 5.54
CA GLY A 57 11.62 11.86 4.46
C GLY A 57 11.10 11.52 3.06
N ASN A 58 10.02 10.75 2.95
CA ASN A 58 9.43 10.32 1.68
C ASN A 58 8.31 11.24 1.17
N TYR A 59 7.96 12.27 1.94
CA TYR A 59 7.11 13.38 1.49
C TYR A 59 7.61 14.69 2.08
N SER A 60 7.91 15.66 1.22
CA SER A 60 8.44 16.97 1.62
C SER A 60 7.64 18.14 1.05
N GLY A 61 6.43 17.88 0.53
CA GLY A 61 5.57 18.93 0.00
C GLY A 61 5.14 19.91 1.09
N GLU A 62 5.00 21.19 0.76
CA GLU A 62 4.53 22.20 1.72
C GLU A 62 3.01 22.11 1.95
N ILE A 63 2.28 21.56 0.99
CA ILE A 63 0.85 21.31 1.07
C ILE A 63 0.57 19.91 1.65
N PRO A 64 -0.62 19.69 2.25
CA PRO A 64 -1.07 18.36 2.64
C PRO A 64 -1.16 17.41 1.44
N LEU A 65 -0.90 16.13 1.68
CA LEU A 65 -1.02 15.09 0.67
C LEU A 65 -2.48 14.91 0.29
N SER A 66 -2.81 15.12 -0.99
CA SER A 66 -4.18 14.89 -1.49
C SER A 66 -4.40 13.44 -1.90
N GLU A 67 -5.67 13.03 -2.00
CA GLU A 67 -6.05 11.71 -2.50
C GLU A 67 -5.53 11.46 -3.92
N ASP A 68 -5.58 12.49 -4.78
CA ASP A 68 -5.06 12.41 -6.16
C ASP A 68 -3.55 12.21 -6.18
N GLN A 69 -2.80 12.94 -5.34
CA GLN A 69 -1.36 12.77 -5.21
C GLN A 69 -1.00 11.37 -4.70
N LEU A 70 -1.73 10.88 -3.70
CA LEU A 70 -1.52 9.52 -3.20
C LEU A 70 -1.80 8.49 -4.30
N SER A 71 -2.89 8.66 -5.04
CA SER A 71 -3.25 7.79 -6.16
C SER A 71 -2.11 7.77 -7.19
N GLU A 72 -1.58 8.93 -7.58
CA GLU A 72 -0.46 9.01 -8.52
C GLU A 72 0.79 8.28 -7.99
N LEU A 73 1.17 8.51 -6.73
CA LEU A 73 2.31 7.84 -6.10
C LEU A 73 2.14 6.32 -6.09
N LEU A 74 0.94 5.82 -5.80
CA LEU A 74 0.62 4.40 -5.82
C LEU A 74 0.69 3.83 -7.25
N HIS A 75 0.16 4.54 -8.25
CA HIS A 75 0.25 4.11 -9.65
C HIS A 75 1.70 4.00 -10.11
N GLN A 76 2.52 5.04 -9.85
CA GLN A 76 3.95 5.02 -10.16
C GLN A 76 4.67 3.86 -9.46
N LYS A 77 4.30 3.58 -8.21
CA LYS A 77 4.89 2.46 -7.47
C LYS A 77 4.47 1.12 -8.05
N VAL A 78 3.19 0.93 -8.39
CA VAL A 78 2.67 -0.28 -9.05
C VAL A 78 3.37 -0.52 -10.38
N GLU A 79 3.64 0.53 -11.16
CA GLU A 79 4.38 0.41 -12.42
C GLU A 79 5.79 -0.17 -12.23
N SER A 80 6.44 0.17 -11.12
CA SER A 80 7.77 -0.34 -10.78
C SER A 80 7.79 -1.75 -10.17
N LEU A 81 6.63 -2.36 -9.91
CA LEU A 81 6.57 -3.67 -9.25
C LEU A 81 7.01 -4.81 -10.18
N ASP A 82 7.95 -5.61 -9.71
CA ASP A 82 8.15 -6.98 -10.18
C ASP A 82 7.07 -7.88 -9.54
N LEU A 83 5.99 -8.11 -10.27
CA LEU A 83 4.86 -8.89 -9.79
C LEU A 83 5.22 -10.35 -9.50
N ASP A 84 6.17 -10.94 -10.22
CA ASP A 84 6.61 -12.31 -9.96
C ASP A 84 7.36 -12.38 -8.63
N PHE A 85 8.20 -11.39 -8.34
CA PHE A 85 8.85 -11.26 -7.04
C PHE A 85 7.85 -11.06 -5.91
N VAL A 86 6.88 -10.16 -6.11
CA VAL A 86 5.81 -9.87 -5.14
C VAL A 86 5.02 -11.14 -4.81
N LYS A 87 4.59 -11.89 -5.83
CA LYS A 87 3.89 -13.17 -5.66
C LYS A 87 4.75 -14.18 -4.88
N LYS A 88 6.03 -14.31 -5.23
CA LYS A 88 6.98 -15.19 -4.54
C LYS A 88 7.21 -14.83 -3.07
N ASP A 89 7.25 -13.54 -2.72
CA ASP A 89 7.39 -13.10 -1.31
C ASP A 89 6.14 -13.44 -0.47
N VAL A 90 4.95 -13.45 -1.09
CA VAL A 90 3.67 -13.75 -0.40
C VAL A 90 3.39 -15.25 -0.33
N TYR A 91 3.79 -16.01 -1.35
CA TYR A 91 3.50 -17.44 -1.50
C TYR A 91 3.68 -18.28 -0.22
N PRO A 92 4.77 -18.14 0.58
CA PRO A 92 4.98 -18.97 1.77
C PRO A 92 3.99 -18.72 2.91
N TYR A 93 3.22 -17.63 2.86
CA TYR A 93 2.38 -17.15 3.96
C TYR A 93 0.89 -17.35 3.72
N ILE A 94 0.48 -17.83 2.54
CA ILE A 94 -0.92 -18.01 2.17
C ILE A 94 -1.27 -19.49 2.04
N LYS A 95 -2.48 -19.84 2.46
CA LYS A 95 -2.98 -21.22 2.40
C LYS A 95 -3.34 -21.65 0.97
N ASP A 96 -3.87 -20.74 0.18
CA ASP A 96 -4.30 -20.99 -1.19
C ASP A 96 -3.58 -20.04 -2.17
N PRO A 97 -2.56 -20.54 -2.89
CA PRO A 97 -1.80 -19.74 -3.85
C PRO A 97 -2.62 -19.18 -5.01
N ARG A 98 -3.79 -19.76 -5.32
CA ARG A 98 -4.64 -19.32 -6.43
C ARG A 98 -5.13 -17.88 -6.27
N HIS A 99 -5.12 -17.38 -5.04
CA HIS A 99 -5.43 -15.96 -4.75
C HIS A 99 -4.44 -15.00 -5.42
N LEU A 100 -3.22 -15.46 -5.73
CA LEU A 100 -2.20 -14.66 -6.40
C LEU A 100 -2.31 -14.70 -7.92
N ASP A 101 -3.09 -15.61 -8.50
CA ASP A 101 -3.23 -15.73 -9.96
C ASP A 101 -3.86 -14.46 -10.55
N GLY A 102 -4.81 -13.86 -9.83
CA GLY A 102 -5.47 -12.61 -10.21
C GLY A 102 -4.64 -11.35 -9.95
N TRP A 103 -3.40 -11.46 -9.48
CA TRP A 103 -2.56 -10.27 -9.26
C TRP A 103 -1.90 -9.85 -10.56
N THR A 104 -2.43 -8.77 -11.12
CA THR A 104 -1.89 -8.01 -12.25
C THR A 104 -1.81 -6.53 -11.87
N LYS A 105 -1.13 -5.70 -12.67
CA LYS A 105 -1.08 -4.25 -12.42
C LYS A 105 -2.49 -3.63 -12.44
N GLU A 106 -3.35 -4.11 -13.33
CA GLU A 106 -4.75 -3.70 -13.45
C GLU A 106 -5.53 -3.97 -12.17
N THR A 107 -5.29 -5.10 -11.49
CA THR A 107 -5.90 -5.40 -10.19
C THR A 107 -5.52 -4.35 -9.15
N PHE A 108 -4.26 -3.90 -9.13
CA PHE A 108 -3.83 -2.84 -8.22
C PHE A 108 -4.39 -1.48 -8.60
N TYR A 109 -4.46 -1.12 -9.89
CA TYR A 109 -5.10 0.12 -10.34
C TYR A 109 -6.58 0.15 -9.97
N HIS A 110 -7.25 -0.99 -10.12
CA HIS A 110 -8.63 -1.13 -9.69
C HIS A 110 -8.73 -0.93 -8.17
N ALA A 111 -7.85 -1.55 -7.38
CA ALA A 111 -7.84 -1.35 -5.93
C ALA A 111 -7.60 0.12 -5.52
N ILE A 112 -6.66 0.82 -6.17
CA ILE A 112 -6.38 2.24 -5.90
C ILE A 112 -7.64 3.09 -6.15
N LYS A 113 -8.36 2.85 -7.25
CA LYS A 113 -9.59 3.56 -7.59
C LYS A 113 -10.71 3.38 -6.54
N PHE A 114 -10.75 2.23 -5.86
CA PHE A 114 -11.80 1.89 -4.90
C PHE A 114 -11.40 2.13 -3.44
N MET A 115 -10.25 2.77 -3.21
CA MET A 115 -9.85 3.19 -1.86
C MET A 115 -10.92 4.10 -1.24
N ARG A 116 -11.11 3.94 0.07
CA ARG A 116 -11.93 4.83 0.90
C ARG A 116 -11.02 5.66 1.77
N PHE A 117 -11.47 6.84 2.16
CA PHE A 117 -10.72 7.77 3.01
C PHE A 117 -11.58 8.14 4.23
N ALA A 118 -10.92 8.24 5.39
CA ALA A 118 -11.54 8.54 6.69
C ALA A 118 -11.54 10.04 6.98
#